data_AF-A0A3D0D8Q8-F1
#
_entry.id   AF-A0A3D0D8Q8-F1
#
_cell.length_a   1.000
_cell.length_b   1.000
_cell.length_c   1.000
_cell.angle_alpha   90.00
_cell.angle_beta   90.00
_cell.angle_gamma   90.00
#
_symmetry.space_group_name_H-M   'P 1'
#
loop_
_entity.id
_entity.type
_entity.pdbx_description
1 polymer ?
#
loop_
_entity_poly.entity_id
_entity_poly.type
_entity_poly.pdbx_seq_one_letter_code
_entity_poly.pdbx_strand_id
1 'polypeptide(L)'
;MSDQGSQTTGAPPICYTVVSLAVPFDEFMVAATAEGLCWSAFVDQGGLPALRAWATRHCRGVAVQRGLTPLLARARDALQRFFSGRPEPFTVPLDLRGTAFQ
;
A
#
# COMPACT_ATOMS: atom_id res chain seq x y z
N MET A 1 17.83 -20.16 -29.76
CA MET A 1 18.53 -18.87 -29.51
C MET A 1 17.47 -17.89 -29.04
N SER A 2 17.09 -17.99 -27.77
CA SER A 2 17.64 -17.22 -26.64
C SER A 2 16.81 -15.98 -26.43
N ASP A 3 15.94 -16.00 -25.41
CA ASP A 3 15.89 -14.88 -24.48
C ASP A 3 15.47 -15.40 -23.10
N GLN A 4 16.47 -15.47 -22.21
CA GLN A 4 16.29 -15.75 -20.79
C GLN A 4 15.95 -14.42 -20.13
N GLY A 5 14.66 -14.21 -19.83
CA GLY A 5 14.22 -13.12 -18.96
C GLY A 5 14.76 -13.34 -17.55
N SER A 6 15.92 -12.75 -17.28
CA SER A 6 16.60 -12.72 -15.99
C SER A 6 15.62 -12.36 -14.87
N GLN A 7 15.29 -13.33 -14.02
CA GLN A 7 14.62 -13.08 -12.75
C GLN A 7 15.59 -12.27 -11.90
N THR A 8 15.31 -10.97 -11.74
CA THR A 8 15.99 -10.17 -10.74
C THR A 8 15.58 -10.74 -9.38
N THR A 9 16.49 -11.40 -8.67
CA THR A 9 16.33 -11.78 -7.26
C THR A 9 16.30 -10.51 -6.40
N GLY A 10 15.27 -9.69 -6.59
CA GLY A 10 14.99 -8.48 -5.84
C GLY A 10 13.98 -8.76 -4.74
N ALA A 11 14.02 -7.98 -3.67
CA ALA A 11 12.99 -8.01 -2.64
C ALA A 11 11.59 -7.79 -3.27
N PRO A 12 10.54 -8.43 -2.73
CA PRO A 12 9.20 -8.33 -3.28
C PRO A 12 8.74 -6.87 -3.33
N PRO A 13 8.05 -6.45 -4.40
CA PRO A 13 7.66 -5.06 -4.59
C PRO A 13 6.62 -4.62 -3.56
N ILE A 14 6.59 -3.31 -3.29
CA ILE A 14 5.46 -2.67 -2.62
C ILE A 14 4.35 -2.50 -3.66
N CYS A 15 3.20 -3.11 -3.40
CA CYS A 15 2.00 -2.94 -4.22
C CYS A 15 1.13 -1.83 -3.64
N TYR A 16 0.49 -1.03 -4.48
CA TYR A 16 -0.50 -0.05 -4.04
C TYR A 16 -1.79 -0.09 -4.86
N THR A 17 -2.89 0.30 -4.21
CA THR A 17 -4.18 0.54 -4.86
C THR A 17 -4.80 1.82 -4.33
N VAL A 18 -5.69 2.40 -5.15
CA VAL A 18 -6.52 3.54 -4.77
C VAL A 18 -7.92 3.03 -4.46
N VAL A 19 -8.50 3.52 -3.38
CA VAL A 19 -9.84 3.24 -2.89
C VAL A 19 -10.66 4.51 -3.07
N SER A 20 -11.67 4.45 -3.92
CA SER A 20 -12.66 5.53 -4.04
C SER A 20 -13.60 5.45 -2.84
N LEU A 21 -13.71 6.54 -2.08
CA LEU A 21 -14.60 6.64 -0.94
C LEU A 21 -15.94 7.28 -1.35
N ALA A 22 -17.03 6.91 -0.68
CA ALA A 22 -18.36 7.45 -0.94
C ALA A 22 -18.63 8.81 -0.25
N VAL A 23 -17.69 9.29 0.56
CA VAL A 23 -17.65 10.64 1.12
C VAL A 23 -17.12 11.63 0.07
N PRO A 24 -17.46 12.93 0.12
CA PRO A 24 -17.31 13.81 -1.04
C PRO A 24 -15.84 13.91 -1.48
N PHE A 25 -15.53 13.22 -2.59
CA PHE A 25 -14.35 13.36 -3.45
C PHE A 25 -12.99 12.92 -2.89
N ASP A 26 -12.96 12.03 -1.90
CA ASP A 26 -11.69 11.55 -1.38
C ASP A 26 -11.28 10.18 -1.97
N GLU A 27 -10.17 10.19 -2.71
CA GLU A 27 -9.45 8.97 -3.05
C GLU A 27 -8.44 8.66 -1.94
N PHE A 28 -8.48 7.44 -1.42
CA PHE A 28 -7.56 6.97 -0.39
C PHE A 28 -6.61 5.92 -0.97
N MET A 29 -5.32 6.15 -0.88
CA MET A 29 -4.30 5.22 -1.36
C MET A 29 -3.78 4.36 -0.21
N VAL A 30 -3.68 3.06 -0.46
CA VAL A 30 -3.05 2.10 0.45
C VAL A 30 -1.97 1.32 -0.28
N ALA A 31 -0.88 1.02 0.44
CA ALA A 31 0.22 0.21 -0.06
C ALA A 31 0.64 -0.86 0.96
N ALA A 32 1.12 -1.98 0.44
CA ALA A 32 1.52 -3.14 1.22
C ALA A 32 2.83 -3.74 0.70
N THR A 33 3.65 -4.23 1.62
CA THR A 33 4.70 -5.21 1.33
C THR A 33 4.10 -6.62 1.33
N ALA A 34 4.94 -7.66 1.24
CA ALA A 34 4.51 -9.03 1.45
C ALA A 34 4.04 -9.30 2.90
N GLU A 35 4.53 -8.52 3.87
CA GLU A 35 4.29 -8.72 5.30
C GLU A 35 3.05 -7.99 5.81
N GLY A 36 2.66 -6.87 5.19
CA GLY A 36 1.51 -6.10 5.65
C GLY A 36 1.34 -4.74 4.98
N LEU A 37 0.27 -4.05 5.37
CA LEU A 37 0.07 -2.64 5.04
C LEU A 37 1.22 -1.82 5.63
N CYS A 38 1.91 -1.07 4.78
CA CYS A 38 3.10 -0.33 5.18
C CYS A 38 2.93 1.19 5.02
N TRP A 39 1.92 1.62 4.26
CA TRP A 39 1.68 3.04 3.98
C TRP A 39 0.23 3.29 3.56
N SER A 40 -0.31 4.44 3.96
CA SER A 40 -1.62 4.91 3.54
C SER A 40 -1.73 6.43 3.62
N ALA A 41 -2.39 7.06 2.67
CA ALA A 41 -2.74 8.48 2.72
C ALA A 41 -3.90 8.79 1.75
N PHE A 42 -4.53 9.95 1.93
CA PHE A 42 -5.36 10.53 0.87
C PHE A 42 -4.48 10.89 -0.33
N VAL A 43 -5.03 10.73 -1.54
CA VAL A 43 -4.29 10.95 -2.80
C VAL A 43 -3.86 12.41 -2.93
N ASP A 44 -4.68 13.35 -2.46
CA ASP A 44 -4.39 14.79 -2.46
C ASP A 44 -3.24 15.19 -1.50
N GLN A 45 -2.93 14.35 -0.51
CA GLN A 45 -1.79 14.52 0.42
C GLN A 45 -0.47 13.93 -0.11
N GLY A 46 -0.31 13.89 -1.43
CA GLY A 46 0.96 13.59 -2.11
C GLY A 46 1.05 12.23 -2.79
N GLY A 47 0.06 11.34 -2.61
CA GLY A 47 -0.15 10.13 -3.41
C GLY A 47 1.10 9.30 -3.72
N LEU A 48 1.25 8.89 -4.99
CA LEU A 48 2.36 8.05 -5.45
C LEU A 48 3.76 8.66 -5.23
N PRO A 49 4.00 9.96 -5.48
CA PRO A 49 5.27 10.61 -5.13
C PRO A 49 5.65 10.43 -3.65
N ALA A 50 4.71 10.66 -2.73
CA ALA A 50 4.95 10.50 -1.29
C ALA A 50 5.26 9.04 -0.91
N LEU A 51 4.51 8.08 -1.46
CA LEU A 51 4.77 6.65 -1.29
C LEU A 51 6.17 6.25 -1.79
N ARG A 52 6.59 6.74 -2.96
CA ARG A 52 7.93 6.47 -3.51
C ARG A 52 9.04 7.04 -2.65
N ALA A 53 8.85 8.26 -2.12
CA ALA A 53 9.80 8.87 -1.20
C ALA A 53 9.93 8.07 0.11
N TRP A 54 8.79 7.64 0.67
CA TRP A 54 8.76 6.76 1.85
C TRP A 54 9.46 5.42 1.57
N ALA A 55 9.15 4.77 0.44
CA ALA A 55 9.76 3.50 0.04
C ALA A 55 11.28 3.62 -0.13
N THR A 56 11.76 4.72 -0.73
CA THR A 56 13.21 4.97 -0.87
C THR A 56 13.90 5.08 0.49
N ARG A 57 13.24 5.71 1.46
CA ARG A 57 13.77 5.89 2.82
C ARG A 57 13.77 4.60 3.64
N HIS A 58 12.72 3.79 3.52
CA HIS A 58 12.45 2.68 4.45
C HIS A 58 12.63 1.28 3.84
N CYS A 59 12.60 1.16 2.51
CA CYS A 59 12.63 -0.09 1.76
C CYS A 59 13.61 0.03 0.58
N ARG A 60 14.89 0.31 0.87
CA ARG A 60 15.91 0.56 -0.16
C ARG A 60 15.93 -0.54 -1.22
N GLY A 61 15.87 -0.14 -2.49
CA GLY A 61 15.91 -1.04 -3.63
C GLY A 61 14.58 -1.77 -3.93
N VAL A 62 13.51 -1.52 -3.18
CA VAL A 62 12.20 -2.12 -3.43
C VAL A 62 11.42 -1.28 -4.44
N ALA A 63 10.89 -1.94 -5.48
CA ALA A 63 10.04 -1.29 -6.47
C ALA A 63 8.65 -0.98 -5.90
N VAL A 64 8.05 0.14 -6.32
CA VAL A 64 6.66 0.49 -6.03
C VAL A 64 5.84 0.33 -7.31
N GLN A 65 4.80 -0.51 -7.27
CA GLN A 65 3.94 -0.77 -8.43
C GLN A 65 2.46 -0.78 -8.06
N ARG A 66 1.61 -0.42 -9.03
CA ARG A 66 0.16 -0.54 -8.87
C ARG A 66 -0.22 -2.01 -8.91
N GLY A 67 -1.06 -2.44 -7.98
CA GLY A 67 -1.53 -3.82 -7.92
C GLY A 67 -2.49 -4.06 -6.77
N LEU A 68 -3.38 -5.04 -6.93
CA LEU A 68 -4.32 -5.44 -5.89
C LEU A 68 -3.93 -6.83 -5.36
N THR A 69 -3.23 -6.85 -4.23
CA THR A 69 -2.92 -8.09 -3.51
C THR A 69 -4.11 -8.52 -2.64
N PRO A 70 -4.17 -9.77 -2.16
CA PRO A 70 -5.20 -10.18 -1.19
C PRO A 70 -5.25 -9.30 0.08
N LEU A 71 -4.09 -8.82 0.54
CA LEU A 71 -4.00 -7.87 1.65
C LEU A 71 -4.68 -6.54 1.31
N LEU A 72 -4.35 -5.97 0.15
CA LEU A 72 -4.92 -4.70 -0.31
C LEU A 72 -6.41 -4.79 -0.62
N ALA A 73 -6.90 -5.94 -1.12
CA ALA A 73 -8.32 -6.18 -1.30
C ALA A 73 -9.08 -6.14 0.04
N ARG A 74 -8.57 -6.84 1.06
CA ARG A 74 -9.14 -6.79 2.43
C ARG A 74 -9.10 -5.39 3.02
N ALA A 75 -7.99 -4.68 2.84
CA ALA A 75 -7.83 -3.31 3.31
C ALA A 75 -8.84 -2.36 2.64
N ARG A 76 -8.99 -2.45 1.31
CA ARG A 76 -9.99 -1.69 0.54
C ARG A 76 -11.39 -1.91 1.07
N ASP A 77 -11.80 -3.17 1.24
CA ASP A 77 -13.16 -3.51 1.67
C ASP A 77 -13.42 -3.06 3.12
N ALA A 78 -12.40 -3.11 3.99
CA ALA A 78 -12.48 -2.57 5.35
C ALA A 78 -12.58 -1.03 5.36
N LEU A 79 -11.79 -0.34 4.53
CA LEU A 79 -11.85 1.12 4.39
C LEU A 79 -13.21 1.58 3.86
N GLN A 80 -13.75 0.91 2.84
CA GLN A 80 -15.08 1.24 2.32
C GLN A 80 -16.18 1.11 3.39
N ARG A 81 -16.10 0.09 4.24
CA ARG A 81 -17.02 -0.09 5.37
C ARG A 81 -16.82 0.97 6.45
N PHE A 82 -15.57 1.27 6.81
CA PHE A 82 -15.23 2.33 7.76
C PHE A 82 -15.80 3.68 7.33
N PHE A 83 -15.50 4.11 6.09
CA PHE A 83 -15.94 5.40 5.56
C PHE A 83 -17.44 5.47 5.22
N SER A 84 -18.14 4.34 5.14
CA SER A 84 -19.60 4.29 5.04
C SER A 84 -20.32 4.24 6.40
N GLY A 85 -19.60 4.45 7.51
CA GLY A 85 -20.18 4.50 8.85
C GLY A 85 -20.46 3.13 9.46
N ARG A 86 -19.87 2.06 8.93
CA ARG A 86 -19.97 0.68 9.47
C ARG A 86 -18.57 0.18 9.88
N PRO A 87 -17.95 0.76 10.90
CA PRO A 87 -16.60 0.36 11.29
C PRO A 87 -16.60 -1.07 11.82
N GLU A 88 -15.69 -1.88 11.28
CA GLU A 88 -15.32 -3.21 11.79
C GLU A 88 -13.83 -3.19 12.15
N PRO A 89 -13.36 -4.08 13.05
CA PRO A 89 -11.93 -4.22 13.32
C PRO A 89 -11.14 -4.50 12.03
N PHE A 90 -10.07 -3.74 11.79
CA PHE A 90 -9.14 -4.04 10.71
C PHE A 90 -8.31 -5.28 11.09
N THR A 91 -8.42 -6.34 10.29
CA THR A 91 -7.68 -7.60 10.51
C THR A 91 -6.50 -7.78 9.55
N VAL A 92 -6.09 -6.70 8.87
CA VAL A 92 -4.98 -6.72 7.90
C VAL A 92 -3.67 -6.55 8.68
N PRO A 93 -2.64 -7.39 8.46
CA PRO A 93 -1.34 -7.20 9.09
C PRO A 93 -0.73 -5.85 8.72
N LEU A 94 0.01 -5.25 9.66
CA LEU A 94 0.71 -3.99 9.49
C LEU A 94 2.22 -4.24 9.48
N ASP A 95 2.91 -3.61 8.54
CA ASP A 95 4.37 -3.62 8.41
C ASP A 95 4.88 -2.20 8.70
N LEU A 96 4.85 -1.86 9.98
CA LEU A 96 5.18 -0.53 10.48
C LEU A 96 6.70 -0.33 10.52
N ARG A 97 7.16 0.80 9.99
CA ARG A 97 8.57 1.20 10.01
C ARG A 97 8.71 2.58 10.63
N GLY A 98 9.33 2.63 11.79
CA GLY A 98 9.54 3.86 12.57
C GLY A 98 10.67 3.68 13.57
N THR A 99 10.85 4.67 14.42
CA THR A 99 11.69 4.54 15.62
C THR A 99 10.95 3.70 16.67
N ALA A 100 11.65 3.22 17.71
CA ALA A 100 11.02 2.45 18.78
C ALA A 100 9.97 3.23 19.59
N PHE A 101 9.96 4.57 19.50
CA PHE A 101 8.95 5.41 20.17
C PHE A 101 7.65 5.52 19.38
N GLN A 102 7.72 5.37 18.05
CA GLN A 102 6.57 5.43 17.14
C GLN A 102 5.84 4.10 17.11
#